data_AF-A0A954U3C9-F1
#
_entry.id   AF-A0A954U3C9-F1
#
_cell.length_a   1.000
_cell.length_b   1.000
_cell.length_c   1.000
_cell.angle_alpha   90.00
_cell.angle_beta   90.00
_cell.angle_gamma   90.00
#
_symmetry.space_group_name_H-M   'P 1'
#
loop_
_entity.id
_entity.type
_entity.pdbx_description
1 polymer ?
#
loop_
_entity_poly.entity_id
_entity_poly.type
_entity_poly.pdbx_seq_one_letter_code
_entity_poly.pdbx_strand_id
1 'polypeptide(L)'
;PQIERYMAKISGPLVDRIDIHIEVPAVPFKELSDERSGTSSETMREEVVAARRLQTERFRGSHTRYNAQMNSRQVRQFCRLTESGMNMLRTSLNELGLSARAHDKILRVARTIADLDNSETVQDQHLSEAINYRVLDRSLWT
;
A
#
# COMPACT_ATOMS: atom_id res chain seq x y z
N PRO A 1 -15.72 3.99 21.95
CA PRO A 1 -15.45 5.34 21.38
C PRO A 1 -16.36 5.62 20.17
N GLN A 2 -16.66 6.89 19.86
CA GLN A 2 -17.61 7.28 18.80
C GLN A 2 -17.18 6.81 17.39
N ILE A 3 -15.88 6.58 17.20
CA ILE A 3 -15.24 6.10 15.96
C ILE A 3 -15.64 4.65 15.65
N GLU A 4 -15.58 3.73 16.63
CA GLU A 4 -15.97 2.32 16.46
C GLU A 4 -17.43 2.17 16.02
N ARG A 5 -18.33 2.99 16.59
CA ARG A 5 -19.76 3.02 16.20
C ARG A 5 -19.99 3.50 14.77
N TYR A 6 -19.09 4.33 14.23
CA TYR A 6 -19.18 4.81 12.85
C TYR A 6 -18.61 3.78 11.87
N MET A 7 -17.51 3.14 12.24
CA MET A 7 -16.87 2.07 11.47
C MET A 7 -17.73 0.80 11.38
N ALA A 8 -18.48 0.47 12.45
CA ALA A 8 -19.44 -0.64 12.44
C ALA A 8 -20.58 -0.49 11.41
N LYS A 9 -20.76 0.70 10.83
CA LYS A 9 -21.73 0.95 9.74
C LYS A 9 -21.16 0.60 8.36
N ILE A 10 -19.85 0.38 8.24
CA ILE A 10 -19.19 0.01 7.00
C ILE A 10 -19.08 -1.52 6.96
N SER A 11 -19.60 -2.14 5.91
CA SER A 11 -19.59 -3.59 5.80
C SER A 11 -18.18 -4.14 5.50
N GLY A 12 -17.86 -5.31 6.04
CA GLY A 12 -16.56 -5.97 5.82
C GLY A 12 -16.23 -6.15 4.33
N PRO A 13 -17.19 -6.55 3.47
CA PRO A 13 -16.97 -6.62 2.02
C PRO A 13 -16.62 -5.28 1.33
N LEU A 14 -16.97 -4.13 1.93
CA LEU A 14 -16.56 -2.82 1.43
C LEU A 14 -15.14 -2.48 1.88
N VAL A 15 -14.80 -2.72 3.15
CA VAL A 15 -13.46 -2.46 3.70
C VAL A 15 -12.41 -3.33 3.00
N ASP A 16 -12.71 -4.59 2.68
CA ASP A 16 -11.82 -5.49 1.92
C ASP A 16 -11.46 -4.94 0.52
N ARG A 17 -12.23 -3.97 0.00
CA ARG A 17 -11.97 -3.31 -1.30
C ARG A 17 -11.12 -2.04 -1.20
N ILE A 18 -10.76 -1.61 0.00
CA ILE A 18 -9.87 -0.48 0.22
C ILE A 18 -8.43 -1.01 0.31
N ASP A 19 -7.52 -0.40 -0.44
CA ASP A 19 -6.17 -0.92 -0.62
C ASP A 19 -5.22 -0.47 0.50
N ILE A 20 -5.46 0.70 1.09
CA ILE A 20 -4.61 1.34 2.10
C ILE A 20 -5.49 1.89 3.21
N HIS A 21 -5.14 1.58 4.45
CA HIS A 21 -5.70 2.14 5.66
C HIS A 21 -4.58 2.79 6.47
N ILE A 22 -4.74 4.07 6.77
CA ILE A 22 -3.82 4.83 7.61
C ILE A 22 -4.61 5.61 8.65
N GLU A 23 -4.14 5.58 9.90
CA GLU A 23 -4.63 6.47 10.94
C GLU A 23 -3.83 7.77 10.84
N VAL A 24 -4.54 8.88 10.74
CA VAL A 24 -3.93 10.22 10.69
C VAL A 24 -4.11 10.84 12.06
N PRO A 25 -3.06 10.93 12.90
CA PRO A 25 -3.18 11.57 14.20
C PRO A 25 -3.45 13.07 14.04
N ALA A 26 -4.04 13.67 15.07
CA ALA A 26 -4.20 15.12 15.11
C ALA A 26 -2.83 15.80 15.09
N VAL A 27 -2.66 16.79 14.22
CA VAL A 27 -1.42 17.57 14.13
C VAL A 27 -1.32 18.49 15.35
N PRO A 28 -0.23 18.44 16.15
CA PRO A 28 -0.04 19.35 17.27
C PRO A 28 -0.05 20.81 16.82
N PHE A 29 -0.65 21.70 17.61
CA PHE A 29 -0.72 23.13 17.29
C PHE A 29 0.65 23.74 16.98
N LYS A 30 1.70 23.29 17.69
CA LYS A 30 3.08 23.74 17.48
C LYS A 30 3.59 23.46 16.06
N GLU A 31 3.22 22.34 15.47
CA GLU A 31 3.57 21.97 14.09
C GLU A 31 2.72 22.72 13.07
N LEU A 32 1.46 23.03 13.40
CA LEU A 32 0.61 23.91 12.59
C LEU A 32 1.12 25.36 12.55
N SER A 33 1.81 25.80 13.60
CA SER A 33 2.43 27.12 13.70
C SER A 33 3.91 27.16 13.26
N ASP A 34 4.47 26.03 12.85
CA ASP A 34 5.86 25.96 12.38
C ASP A 34 5.95 26.50 10.94
N GLU A 35 6.92 27.37 10.68
CA GLU A 35 7.15 27.96 9.35
C GLU A 35 7.95 27.02 8.43
N ARG A 36 8.38 25.85 8.93
CA ARG A 36 9.07 24.84 8.13
C ARG A 36 8.19 24.39 6.97
N SER A 37 8.65 24.70 5.76
CA SER A 37 8.04 24.22 4.53
C SER A 37 8.21 22.71 4.44
N GLY A 38 7.11 21.97 4.42
CA GLY A 38 7.11 20.54 4.11
C GLY A 38 7.46 20.27 2.64
N THR A 39 7.37 19.00 2.24
CA THR A 39 7.54 18.61 0.84
C THR A 39 6.55 19.35 -0.05
N SER A 40 7.05 20.03 -1.09
CA SER A 40 6.20 20.78 -2.00
C SER A 40 5.37 19.85 -2.89
N SER A 41 4.21 20.32 -3.37
CA SER A 41 3.41 19.57 -4.33
C SER A 41 4.14 19.35 -5.67
N GLU A 42 5.07 20.23 -6.03
CA GLU A 42 5.92 20.07 -7.20
C GLU A 42 6.87 18.87 -7.04
N THR A 43 7.58 18.81 -5.90
CA THR A 43 8.46 17.68 -5.55
C THR A 43 7.69 16.36 -5.52
N MET A 44 6.54 16.33 -4.85
CA MET A 44 5.70 15.12 -4.81
C MET A 44 5.22 14.70 -6.22
N ARG A 45 4.88 15.68 -7.07
CA ARG A 45 4.47 15.39 -8.46
C ARG A 45 5.60 14.74 -9.25
N GLU A 46 6.84 15.19 -9.08
CA GLU A 46 7.99 14.63 -9.77
C GLU A 46 8.19 13.15 -9.42
N GLU A 47 8.15 12.80 -8.13
CA GLU A 47 8.25 11.42 -7.65
C GLU A 47 7.13 10.53 -8.22
N VAL A 48 5.89 11.02 -8.17
CA VAL A 48 4.73 10.30 -8.72
C VAL A 48 4.87 10.08 -10.23
N VAL A 49 5.35 11.09 -10.97
CA VAL A 49 5.57 10.97 -12.42
C VAL A 49 6.68 9.97 -12.73
N ALA A 50 7.77 9.96 -11.96
CA ALA A 50 8.85 8.99 -12.11
C ALA A 50 8.34 7.55 -11.93
N ALA A 51 7.61 7.27 -10.84
CA ALA A 51 7.01 5.96 -10.60
C ALA A 51 6.03 5.56 -11.72
N ARG A 52 5.24 6.50 -12.26
CA ARG A 52 4.33 6.24 -13.38
C ARG A 52 5.04 5.93 -14.69
N ARG A 53 6.23 6.49 -14.94
CA ARG A 53 7.05 6.15 -16.11
C ARG A 53 7.50 4.69 -16.04
N LEU A 54 7.94 4.23 -14.86
CA LEU A 54 8.29 2.82 -14.64
C LEU A 54 7.11 1.88 -14.92
N GLN A 55 5.91 2.23 -14.46
CA GLN A 55 4.70 1.46 -14.72
C GLN A 55 4.34 1.44 -16.22
N THR A 56 4.46 2.59 -16.90
CA THR A 56 4.20 2.70 -18.34
C THR A 56 5.13 1.79 -19.14
N GLU A 57 6.40 1.72 -18.75
CA GLU A 57 7.37 0.83 -19.39
C GLU A 57 7.05 -0.64 -19.11
N ARG A 58 6.83 -0.98 -17.83
CA ARG A 58 6.52 -2.34 -17.38
C ARG A 58 5.32 -2.94 -18.11
N PHE A 59 4.30 -2.14 -18.37
CA PHE A 59 3.05 -2.58 -18.99
C PHE A 59 2.96 -2.23 -20.48
N ARG A 60 4.07 -1.87 -21.13
CA ARG A 60 4.10 -1.59 -22.56
C ARG A 60 3.52 -2.77 -23.34
N GLY A 61 2.57 -2.50 -24.24
CA GLY A 61 1.86 -3.52 -25.03
C GLY A 61 0.78 -4.30 -24.26
N SER A 62 0.48 -3.93 -23.02
CA SER A 62 -0.63 -4.48 -22.23
C SER A 62 -1.81 -3.49 -22.16
N HIS A 63 -3.01 -4.00 -21.87
CA HIS A 63 -4.16 -3.17 -21.48
C HIS A 63 -4.03 -2.63 -20.03
N THR A 64 -3.16 -3.22 -19.21
CA THR A 64 -2.85 -2.74 -17.86
C THR A 64 -2.08 -1.43 -17.95
N ARG A 65 -2.48 -0.41 -17.17
CA ARG A 65 -1.76 0.87 -17.13
C ARG A 65 -1.07 1.13 -15.80
N TYR A 66 -1.60 0.55 -14.72
CA TYR A 66 -1.14 0.81 -13.36
C TYR A 66 -1.00 -0.48 -12.56
N ASN A 67 -0.14 -0.45 -11.53
CA ASN A 67 0.06 -1.58 -10.60
C ASN A 67 -1.26 -2.05 -9.98
N ALA A 68 -2.16 -1.13 -9.63
CA ALA A 68 -3.47 -1.46 -9.06
C ALA A 68 -4.35 -2.34 -9.98
N GLN A 69 -4.13 -2.27 -11.30
CA GLN A 69 -4.89 -3.00 -12.32
C GLN A 69 -4.28 -4.35 -12.69
N MET A 70 -3.14 -4.73 -12.08
CA MET A 70 -2.50 -6.01 -12.38
C MET A 70 -3.46 -7.18 -12.15
N ASN A 71 -3.50 -8.11 -13.10
CA ASN A 71 -4.14 -9.40 -12.87
C ASN A 71 -3.19 -10.34 -12.09
N SER A 72 -3.68 -11.48 -11.58
CA SER A 72 -2.87 -12.37 -10.74
C SER A 72 -1.62 -12.93 -11.46
N ARG A 73 -1.63 -13.06 -12.80
CA ARG A 73 -0.44 -13.44 -13.56
C ARG A 73 0.62 -12.33 -13.52
N GLN A 74 0.20 -11.08 -13.72
CA GLN A 74 1.08 -9.92 -13.65
C GLN A 74 1.63 -9.70 -12.24
N VAL A 75 0.82 -9.89 -11.20
CA VAL A 75 1.28 -9.82 -9.80
C VAL A 75 2.41 -10.83 -9.56
N ARG A 76 2.24 -12.09 -9.97
CA ARG A 76 3.32 -13.10 -9.86
C ARG A 76 4.58 -12.76 -10.66
N GLN A 77 4.43 -12.03 -11.75
CA GLN A 77 5.55 -11.64 -12.61
C GLN A 77 6.33 -10.45 -12.04
N PHE A 78 5.63 -9.40 -11.59
CA PHE A 78 6.23 -8.10 -11.27
C PHE A 78 6.39 -7.83 -9.76
N CYS A 79 5.76 -8.64 -8.91
CA CYS A 79 5.84 -8.54 -7.45
C CYS A 79 6.55 -9.78 -6.86
N ARG A 80 7.61 -10.27 -7.51
CA ARG A 80 8.41 -11.36 -6.95
C ARG A 80 9.05 -10.92 -5.65
N LEU A 81 8.96 -11.78 -4.64
CA LEU A 81 9.53 -11.56 -3.32
C LEU A 81 10.75 -12.45 -3.12
N THR A 82 11.61 -12.05 -2.20
CA THR A 82 12.65 -12.91 -1.62
C THR A 82 11.99 -14.00 -0.76
N GLU A 83 12.75 -15.04 -0.37
CA GLU A 83 12.27 -16.04 0.59
C GLU A 83 11.88 -15.39 1.93
N SER A 84 12.68 -14.42 2.39
CA SER A 84 12.40 -13.62 3.59
C SER A 84 11.08 -12.86 3.47
N GLY A 85 10.86 -12.12 2.39
CA GLY A 85 9.61 -11.40 2.13
C GLY A 85 8.40 -12.34 2.03
N MET A 86 8.56 -13.51 1.41
CA MET A 86 7.48 -14.51 1.35
C MET A 86 7.10 -15.03 2.76
N ASN A 87 8.08 -15.28 3.62
CA ASN A 87 7.85 -15.70 5.00
C ASN A 87 7.17 -14.58 5.81
N MET A 88 7.62 -13.33 5.66
CA MET A 88 7.01 -12.16 6.29
C MET A 88 5.53 -12.04 5.90
N LEU A 89 5.23 -12.08 4.60
CA LEU A 89 3.86 -12.00 4.10
C LEU A 89 3.00 -13.13 4.65
N ARG A 90 3.50 -14.36 4.66
CA ARG A 90 2.78 -15.52 5.20
C ARG A 90 2.45 -15.34 6.68
N THR A 91 3.41 -14.93 7.50
CA THR A 91 3.21 -14.69 8.93
C THR A 91 2.17 -13.60 9.14
N SER A 92 2.31 -12.46 8.46
CA SER A 92 1.36 -11.36 8.58
C SER A 92 -0.06 -11.73 8.13
N LEU A 93 -0.23 -12.50 7.04
CA LEU A 93 -1.55 -12.96 6.62
C LEU A 93 -2.23 -13.85 7.67
N ASN A 94 -1.46 -14.73 8.32
CA ASN A 94 -1.99 -15.61 9.37
C ASN A 94 -2.33 -14.84 10.65
N GLU A 95 -1.45 -13.94 11.10
CA GLU A 95 -1.63 -13.18 12.34
C GLU A 95 -2.75 -12.12 12.23
N LEU A 96 -2.92 -11.54 11.04
CA LEU A 96 -3.93 -10.53 10.78
C LEU A 96 -5.24 -11.12 10.23
N GLY A 97 -5.30 -12.44 9.97
CA GLY A 97 -6.49 -13.09 9.41
C GLY A 97 -6.88 -12.60 8.02
N LEU A 98 -5.89 -12.17 7.22
CA LEU A 98 -6.12 -11.50 5.95
C LEU A 98 -6.50 -12.48 4.83
N SER A 99 -7.38 -12.03 3.93
CA SER A 99 -7.87 -12.82 2.81
C SER A 99 -6.83 -12.99 1.70
N ALA A 100 -7.04 -13.96 0.79
CA ALA A 100 -6.25 -14.06 -0.43
C ALA A 100 -6.35 -12.81 -1.33
N ARG A 101 -7.40 -11.99 -1.18
CA ARG A 101 -7.49 -10.69 -1.89
C ARG A 101 -6.56 -9.66 -1.26
N ALA A 102 -6.47 -9.63 0.06
CA ALA A 102 -5.53 -8.77 0.77
C ALA A 102 -4.08 -9.09 0.40
N HIS A 103 -3.73 -10.38 0.21
CA HIS A 103 -2.42 -10.79 -0.35
C HIS A 103 -2.09 -10.06 -1.67
N ASP A 104 -2.96 -10.15 -2.68
CA ASP A 104 -2.71 -9.53 -3.99
C ASP A 104 -2.67 -8.00 -3.90
N LYS A 105 -3.45 -7.41 -2.98
CA LYS A 105 -3.44 -5.95 -2.75
C LYS A 105 -2.14 -5.49 -2.11
N ILE A 106 -1.66 -6.17 -1.07
CA ILE A 106 -0.37 -5.90 -0.44
C ILE A 106 0.74 -5.92 -1.49
N LEU A 107 0.75 -6.92 -2.37
CA LEU A 107 1.78 -7.01 -3.42
C LEU A 107 1.72 -5.86 -4.43
N ARG A 108 0.52 -5.37 -4.79
CA ARG A 108 0.37 -4.22 -5.71
C ARG A 108 0.82 -2.92 -5.04
N VAL A 109 0.53 -2.76 -3.75
CA VAL A 109 0.97 -1.61 -2.96
C VAL A 109 2.49 -1.65 -2.80
N ALA A 110 3.07 -2.77 -2.39
CA ALA A 110 4.52 -2.96 -2.27
C ALA A 110 5.26 -2.70 -3.58
N ARG A 111 4.68 -3.10 -4.73
CA ARG A 111 5.23 -2.78 -6.06
C ARG A 111 5.22 -1.28 -6.35
N THR A 112 4.20 -0.57 -5.88
CA THR A 112 4.11 0.89 -6.05
C THR A 112 5.09 1.63 -5.16
N ILE A 113 5.30 1.16 -3.92
CA ILE A 113 6.34 1.68 -3.02
C ILE A 113 7.72 1.46 -3.64
N ALA A 114 7.99 0.27 -4.18
CA ALA A 114 9.24 0.00 -4.90
C ALA A 114 9.43 0.91 -6.12
N ASP A 115 8.35 1.29 -6.82
CA ASP A 115 8.44 2.23 -7.95
C ASP A 115 8.75 3.66 -7.49
N LEU A 116 8.25 4.06 -6.33
CA LEU A 116 8.57 5.37 -5.73
C LEU A 116 10.03 5.41 -5.25
N ASP A 117 10.55 4.29 -4.74
CA ASP A 117 11.97 4.12 -4.38
C ASP A 117 12.89 3.87 -5.60
N ASN A 118 12.34 3.89 -6.82
CA ASN A 118 13.04 3.58 -8.06
C ASN A 118 13.77 2.22 -8.03
N SER A 119 13.21 1.26 -7.29
CA SER A 119 13.75 -0.08 -7.11
C SER A 119 13.18 -1.04 -8.17
N GLU A 120 14.02 -1.79 -8.86
CA GLU A 120 13.57 -2.72 -9.91
C GLU A 120 12.71 -3.86 -9.36
N THR A 121 12.98 -4.30 -8.13
CA THR A 121 12.33 -5.45 -7.49
C THR A 121 11.69 -5.05 -6.14
N VAL A 122 10.71 -5.83 -5.70
CA VAL A 122 10.07 -5.59 -4.39
C VAL A 122 10.99 -6.13 -3.30
N GLN A 123 11.58 -5.22 -2.53
CA GLN A 123 12.39 -5.52 -1.36
C GLN A 123 11.52 -5.70 -0.11
N ASP A 124 12.08 -6.35 0.90
CA ASP A 124 11.40 -6.63 2.18
C ASP A 124 10.88 -5.36 2.86
N GLN A 125 11.61 -4.24 2.74
CA GLN A 125 11.16 -2.94 3.29
C GLN A 125 9.87 -2.43 2.63
N HIS A 126 9.74 -2.57 1.30
CA HIS A 126 8.54 -2.16 0.56
C HIS A 126 7.34 -3.02 0.94
N LEU A 127 7.59 -4.31 1.17
CA LEU A 127 6.57 -5.25 1.60
C LEU A 127 6.11 -4.96 3.04
N SER A 128 7.05 -4.73 3.94
CA SER A 128 6.78 -4.39 5.34
C SER A 128 5.90 -3.15 5.45
N GLU A 129 6.24 -2.09 4.70
CA GLU A 129 5.44 -0.86 4.64
C GLU A 129 4.02 -1.13 4.10
N ALA A 130 3.91 -1.90 3.00
CA ALA A 130 2.60 -2.26 2.44
C ALA A 130 1.72 -3.08 3.40
N ILE A 131 2.32 -3.96 4.21
CA ILE A 131 1.61 -4.72 5.24
C ILE A 131 1.11 -3.77 6.33
N ASN A 132 1.93 -2.82 6.77
CA ASN A 132 1.55 -1.85 7.81
C ASN A 132 0.35 -0.98 7.42
N TYR A 133 0.20 -0.67 6.13
CA TYR A 133 -1.01 -0.02 5.59
C TYR A 133 -2.28 -0.88 5.66
N ARG A 134 -2.20 -2.14 6.13
CA ARG A 134 -3.36 -3.04 6.30
C ARG A 134 -3.59 -3.47 7.74
N VAL A 135 -2.71 -3.13 8.68
CA VAL A 135 -2.82 -3.55 10.09
C VAL A 135 -4.08 -3.00 10.76
N LEU A 136 -4.59 -1.85 10.30
CA LEU A 136 -5.87 -1.27 10.74
C LEU A 136 -7.09 -2.15 10.43
N ASP A 137 -7.00 -3.13 9.52
CA ASP A 137 -8.06 -4.12 9.28
C ASP A 137 -8.39 -4.89 10.57
N ARG A 138 -7.47 -5.04 11.53
CA ARG A 138 -7.70 -5.75 12.79
C ARG A 138 -8.41 -4.90 13.84
N SER A 139 -7.95 -3.67 14.07
CA SER A 139 -8.49 -2.77 15.11
C SER A 139 -9.94 -2.36 14.85
N LEU A 140 -10.41 -2.44 13.61
CA LEU A 140 -11.78 -2.05 13.27
C LEU A 140 -12.81 -3.14 13.58
N TRP A 141 -12.39 -4.37 13.89
CA TRP A 141 -13.27 -5.55 13.96
C TRP A 141 -13.08 -6.44 15.21
N THR A 142 -12.04 -6.21 16.01
CA THR A 142 -11.96 -6.68 17.42
C THR A 142 -12.26 -5.55 18.37
#